data_AF-A0A0C3CHJ0-F1
#
_entry.id   AF-A0A0C3CHJ0-F1
#
_cell.length_a   1.000
_cell.length_b   1.000
_cell.length_c   1.000
_cell.angle_alpha   90.00
_cell.angle_beta   90.00
_cell.angle_gamma   90.00
#
_symmetry.space_group_name_H-M   'P 1'
#
loop_
_entity.id
_entity.type
_entity.pdbx_description
1 polymer ?
#
loop_
_entity_poly.entity_id
_entity_poly.type
_entity_poly.pdbx_seq_one_letter_code
_entity_poly.pdbx_strand_id
1 'polypeptide(L)' 'MCASGMVLIQFQLAEATLSVLVRNYTFELQDGPDTNLEIKRILLPRPNIVGEDECRTPLRVRRVDEHLK' A
#
# COMPACT_ATOMS: atom_id res chain seq x y z
N MET A 1 -19.60 24.62 -3.83
CA MET A 1 -18.90 24.59 -2.52
C MET A 1 -18.80 23.17 -1.90
N CYS A 2 -19.22 22.08 -2.56
CA CYS A 2 -19.18 20.73 -1.98
C CYS A 2 -17.93 19.89 -2.36
N ALA A 3 -17.16 20.30 -3.38
CA ALA A 3 -16.03 19.51 -3.88
C ALA A 3 -14.79 19.57 -2.95
N SER A 4 -14.51 20.70 -2.31
CA SER A 4 -13.33 20.85 -1.43
C SER A 4 -13.45 20.09 -0.10
N GLY A 5 -14.67 19.88 0.40
CA GLY A 5 -14.91 19.16 1.66
C GLY A 5 -14.72 17.63 1.55
N MET A 6 -15.12 17.02 0.43
CA MET A 6 -14.95 15.58 0.20
C MET A 6 -13.49 15.15 0.19
N VAL A 7 -12.60 15.98 -0.35
CA VAL A 7 -11.18 15.66 -0.48
C VAL A 7 -10.51 15.53 0.90
N LEU A 8 -10.79 16.46 1.81
CA LEU A 8 -10.21 16.45 3.16
C LEU A 8 -10.63 15.20 3.96
N ILE A 9 -11.91 14.81 3.87
CA ILE A 9 -12.43 13.64 4.58
C ILE A 9 -11.77 12.35 4.08
N GLN A 10 -11.52 12.22 2.77
CA GLN A 10 -10.82 11.08 2.19
C GLN A 10 -9.36 10.98 2.67
N PHE A 11 -8.66 12.12 2.77
CA PHE A 11 -7.30 12.15 3.31
C PHE A 11 -7.25 11.73 4.78
N GLN A 12 -8.18 12.22 5.62
CA GLN A 12 -8.21 11.83 7.05
C GLN A 12 -8.55 10.35 7.25
N LEU A 13 -9.45 9.79 6.44
CA LEU A 13 -9.78 8.37 6.49
C LEU A 13 -8.57 7.50 6.10
N ALA A 14 -7.79 7.93 5.11
CA ALA A 14 -6.57 7.24 4.70
C ALA A 14 -5.55 7.20 5.83
N GLU A 15 -5.31 8.32 6.53
CA GLU A 15 -4.36 8.37 7.65
C GLU A 15 -4.80 7.48 8.83
N ALA A 16 -6.08 7.52 9.19
CA ALA A 16 -6.62 6.68 10.26
C ALA A 16 -6.48 5.19 9.92
N THR A 17 -6.78 4.82 8.67
CA THR A 17 -6.65 3.43 8.19
C THR A 17 -5.19 3.00 8.14
N LEU A 18 -4.30 3.85 7.66
CA LEU A 18 -2.85 3.56 7.61
C LEU A 18 -2.30 3.33 9.02
N SER A 19 -2.71 4.14 10.00
CA SER A 19 -2.31 3.99 11.41
C SER A 19 -2.69 2.63 11.99
N VAL A 20 -3.89 2.12 11.66
CA VAL A 20 -4.31 0.77 12.07
C VAL A 20 -3.51 -0.30 11.34
N LEU A 21 -3.30 -0.14 10.03
CA LEU A 21 -2.56 -1.10 9.21
C LEU A 21 -1.13 -1.28 9.69
N VAL A 22 -0.37 -0.18 9.86
CA VAL A 22 1.05 -0.25 10.27
C VAL A 22 1.26 -0.78 11.69
N ARG A 23 0.25 -0.68 12.56
CA ARG A 23 0.33 -1.17 13.95
C ARG A 23 -0.02 -2.64 14.08
N ASN A 24 -0.97 -3.13 13.28
CA ASN A 24 -1.54 -4.46 13.46
C ASN A 24 -1.09 -5.46 12.40
N TYR A 25 -0.47 -5.01 11.32
CA TYR A 25 -0.08 -5.86 10.20
C TYR A 25 1.38 -5.66 9.82
N THR A 26 2.03 -6.77 9.44
CA THR A 26 3.33 -6.78 8.76
C THR A 26 3.07 -6.89 7.26
N PHE A 27 3.86 -6.13 6.48
CA PHE A 27 3.78 -6.11 5.03
C PHE A 27 5.14 -6.50 4.47
N GLU A 28 5.18 -7.61 3.73
CA GLU A 28 6.39 -8.10 3.08
C GLU A 28 6.12 -8.29 1.59
N LEU A 29 7.05 -7.85 0.73
CA LEU A 29 7.01 -8.18 -0.68
C LEU A 29 7.38 -9.65 -0.88
N GLN A 30 6.84 -10.28 -1.92
CA GLN A 30 7.09 -11.71 -2.20
C GLN A 30 8.59 -12.04 -2.32
N ASP A 31 9.36 -11.17 -2.97
CA ASP A 31 10.81 -11.30 -3.17
C ASP A 31 11.64 -10.54 -2.10
N GLY A 32 10.98 -10.07 -1.03
CA GLY A 32 11.62 -9.38 0.08
C GLY A 32 11.95 -7.90 -0.20
N PRO A 33 12.75 -7.25 0.67
CA PRO A 33 13.01 -5.81 0.59
C PRO A 33 13.85 -5.38 -0.62
N ASP A 34 14.49 -6.32 -1.32
CA ASP A 34 15.30 -6.06 -2.52
C ASP A 34 14.48 -6.10 -3.82
N THR A 35 13.16 -6.24 -3.70
CA THR A 35 12.26 -6.23 -4.87
C THR A 35 12.40 -4.90 -5.61
N ASN A 36 12.85 -4.96 -6.86
CA ASN A 36 13.02 -3.76 -7.69
C ASN A 36 11.65 -3.25 -8.15
N LEU A 37 11.34 -2.00 -7.79
CA LEU A 37 10.09 -1.33 -8.15
C LEU A 37 10.34 -0.26 -9.21
N GLU A 38 9.49 -0.23 -10.24
CA GLU A 38 9.42 0.85 -11.21
C GLU A 38 8.12 1.65 -11.04
N ILE A 39 8.12 2.94 -11.38
CA ILE A 39 6.90 3.74 -11.38
C ILE A 39 6.35 3.78 -12.81
N LYS A 40 5.26 3.05 -13.06
CA LYS A 40 4.51 3.14 -14.32
C LYS A 40 3.59 4.36 -14.27
N ARG A 41 3.71 5.26 -15.24
CA ARG A 41 2.84 6.44 -15.40
C ARG A 41 1.65 6.09 -16.29
N ILE A 42 0.55 5.69 -15.67
CA ILE A 42 -0.74 5.47 -16.34
C ILE A 42 -1.62 6.70 -16.08
N LEU A 43 -2.69 6.60 -15.28
CA LEU A 43 -3.50 7.75 -14.85
C LEU A 43 -2.95 8.40 -13.57
N LEU A 44 -2.53 7.55 -12.62
CA LEU A 44 -1.84 7.95 -11.40
C LEU A 44 -0.51 7.20 -11.35
N PRO A 45 0.54 7.79 -10.75
CA PRO A 45 1.81 7.09 -10.56
C PRO A 45 1.54 5.84 -9.72
N ARG A 46 1.76 4.66 -10.31
CA ARG A 46 1.52 3.38 -9.65
C ARG A 46 2.82 2.55 -9.64
N PRO A 47 3.23 2.03 -8.48
CA PRO A 47 4.39 1.17 -8.40
C PRO A 47 4.12 -0.17 -9.09
N ASN A 48 5.11 -0.68 -9.80
CA ASN A 48 5.12 -1.98 -10.46
C ASN A 48 6.41 -2.74 -10.12
N ILE A 49 6.37 -4.07 -10.12
CA ILE A 49 7.60 -4.87 -10.00
C ILE A 49 8.31 -4.89 -11.36
N VAL A 50 9.62 -4.65 -11.37
CA VAL A 50 10.43 -4.68 -12.58
C VAL A 50 10.32 -6.06 -13.24
N GLY A 51 9.89 -6.08 -14.49
CA GLY A 51 9.73 -7.32 -15.27
C GLY A 51 8.33 -7.95 -15.18
N GLU A 52 7.42 -7.44 -14.33
CA GLU A 52 6.00 -7.79 -14.42
C GLU A 52 5.29 -6.94 -15.49
N ASP A 53 4.55 -7.63 -16.38
CA ASP A 53 3.75 -7.01 -17.43
C ASP A 53 2.56 -6.24 -16.83
N GLU A 54 1.90 -6.86 -15.85
CA GLU A 54 0.80 -6.30 -15.11
C GLU A 54 1.26 -5.51 -13.88
N CYS A 55 0.53 -4.45 -13.52
CA CYS A 55 0.81 -3.64 -12.32
C CYS A 55 0.34 -4.35 -11.03
N ARG A 56 0.83 -5.58 -10.84
CA ARG A 56 0.64 -6.37 -9.64
C ARG A 56 1.77 -6.05 -8.68
N THR A 57 1.41 -5.90 -7.41
CA THR A 57 2.37 -5.72 -6.31
C THR A 57 1.98 -6.75 -5.25
N PRO A 58 2.32 -8.03 -5.46
CA PRO A 58 1.98 -9.10 -4.53
C PRO A 58 2.58 -8.84 -3.15
N LEU A 59 1.70 -8.51 -2.20
CA LEU A 59 2.06 -8.19 -0.83
C LEU A 59 1.60 -9.34 0.08
N ARG A 60 2.53 -9.89 0.86
CA ARG A 60 2.22 -10.80 1.96
C ARG A 60 1.83 -9.95 3.17
N VAL A 61 0.60 -10.15 3.63
CA VAL A 61 0.03 -9.45 4.79
C VAL A 61 -0.13 -10.47 5.91
N ARG A 62 0.47 -10.18 7.07
CA ARG A 62 0.36 -11.02 8.27
C ARG A 62 -0.09 -10.15 9.44
N ARG A 63 -0.88 -10.68 10.38
CA ARG A 63 -1.17 -9.92 11.60
C ARG A 63 0.01 -10.02 12.56
N VAL A 64 0.32 -8.90 13.22
CA VAL A 64 1.40 -8.84 14.22
C VAL A 64 1.09 -9.76 15.41
N ASP A 65 -0.18 -9.92 15.78
CA ASP A 65 -0.61 -10.89 16.81
C ASP A 65 -0.23 -12.35 16.49
N GLU A 66 -0.06 -12.72 15.23
CA GLU A 66 0.33 -14.07 14.83
C GLU A 66 1.83 -14.34 14.95
N HIS A 67 2.65 -13.32 15.26
CA HIS A 67 4.09 -13.46 15.53
C HIS A 67 4.40 -13.73 17.00
N LEU A 68 3.40 -13.59 17.89
CA LEU A 68 3.52 -13.89 19.31
C LEU A 68 2.91 -15.28 19.61
N LYS A 69 3.54 -16.33 19.09
CA LYS A 69 3.25 -17.72 19.50
C LYS A 69 4.51 -18.57 19.48
#